data_AF-A0A7K2QEP6-F1
#
_entry.id   AF-A0A7K2QEP6-F1
#
_cell.length_a   1.000
_cell.length_b   1.000
_cell.length_c   1.000
_cell.angle_alpha   90.00
_cell.angle_beta   90.00
_cell.angle_gamma   90.00
#
_symmetry.space_group_name_H-M   'P 1'
#
loop_
_entity.id
_entity.type
_entity.pdbx_description
1 polymer ?
#
loop_
_entity_poly.entity_id
_entity_poly.type
_entity_poly.pdbx_seq_one_letter_code
_entity_poly.pdbx_strand_id
1 'polypeptide(L)'
;MSGGKTKPCTSGDVKVAETRQAALRPPGTGTGAAVVAVANVSKGTCTLQGFPTVAGAGNGSPDKNVPLATTHSGSAATVSLAPGARAWTKLTFVNVQGEADGYCVSGATPASFPTLVVGIPGAGAHQTALDDGVFALCDNKATVTAYSATKPS
;
A
#
# COMPACT_ATOMS: atom_id res chain seq x y z
N MET A 1 -26.91 -18.17 -19.16
CA MET A 1 -26.14 -17.13 -18.45
C MET A 1 -24.68 -17.27 -18.87
N SER A 2 -24.19 -16.44 -19.80
CA SER A 2 -22.85 -16.59 -20.38
C SER A 2 -21.80 -16.11 -19.37
N GLY A 3 -21.03 -17.05 -18.81
CA GLY A 3 -19.97 -16.81 -17.82
C GLY A 3 -18.74 -16.16 -18.45
N GLY A 4 -18.83 -14.88 -18.79
CA GLY A 4 -17.68 -14.09 -19.20
C GLY A 4 -16.68 -13.94 -18.05
N LYS A 5 -15.45 -14.44 -18.23
CA LYS A 5 -14.36 -14.29 -17.26
C LYS A 5 -14.14 -12.81 -16.98
N THR A 6 -14.36 -12.38 -15.74
CA THR A 6 -14.22 -10.98 -15.34
C THR A 6 -12.80 -10.49 -15.65
N LYS A 7 -12.69 -9.36 -16.37
CA LYS A 7 -11.39 -8.81 -16.78
C LYS A 7 -10.54 -8.37 -15.57
N PRO A 8 -9.20 -8.38 -15.66
CA PRO A 8 -8.35 -7.69 -14.70
C PRO A 8 -8.67 -6.19 -14.65
N CYS A 9 -8.52 -5.58 -13.49
CA CYS A 9 -8.61 -4.12 -13.34
C CYS A 9 -7.42 -3.46 -14.06
N THR A 10 -7.70 -2.36 -14.75
CA THR A 10 -6.69 -1.48 -15.36
C THR A 10 -6.54 -0.18 -14.55
N SER A 11 -5.58 0.66 -14.93
CA SER A 11 -5.31 1.93 -14.22
C SER A 11 -6.50 2.90 -14.22
N GLY A 12 -7.37 2.85 -15.23
CA GLY A 12 -8.59 3.64 -15.26
C GLY A 12 -9.75 3.06 -14.44
N ASP A 13 -9.67 1.78 -14.06
CA ASP A 13 -10.75 1.13 -13.33
C ASP A 13 -10.69 1.38 -11.83
N VAL A 14 -9.49 1.62 -11.28
CA VAL A 14 -9.27 1.68 -9.84
C VAL A 14 -8.52 2.94 -9.40
N LYS A 15 -8.78 3.37 -8.17
CA LYS A 15 -8.05 4.45 -7.50
C LYS A 15 -7.74 4.06 -6.06
N VAL A 16 -6.64 4.59 -5.51
CA VAL A 16 -6.43 4.57 -4.06
C VAL A 16 -7.50 5.47 -3.42
N ALA A 17 -8.32 4.88 -2.56
CA ALA A 17 -9.46 5.54 -1.93
C ALA A 17 -9.17 5.99 -0.49
N GLU A 18 -8.24 5.33 0.18
CA GLU A 18 -7.79 5.65 1.54
C GLU A 18 -6.40 5.09 1.76
N THR A 19 -5.59 5.81 2.52
CA THR A 19 -4.36 5.30 3.12
C THR A 19 -4.25 5.85 4.53
N ARG A 20 -4.27 4.96 5.52
CA ARG A 20 -4.23 5.35 6.94
C ARG A 20 -3.26 4.46 7.70
N GLN A 21 -2.85 4.91 8.88
CA GLN A 21 -2.12 4.04 9.80
C GLN A 21 -2.98 2.84 10.19
N ALA A 22 -2.35 1.66 10.30
CA ALA A 22 -3.03 0.47 10.77
C ALA A 22 -3.28 0.58 12.29
N ALA A 23 -4.41 0.05 12.76
CA ALA A 23 -4.72 0.06 14.20
C ALA A 23 -3.73 -0.82 14.97
N LEU A 24 -3.38 -1.97 14.39
CA LEU A 24 -2.33 -2.85 14.90
C LEU A 24 -1.03 -2.61 14.12
N ARG A 25 -0.04 -2.01 14.79
CA ARG A 25 1.27 -1.68 14.23
C ARG A 25 2.42 -2.18 15.12
N PRO A 26 3.59 -2.49 14.55
CA PRO A 26 4.78 -2.76 15.34
C PRO A 26 5.08 -1.61 16.32
N PRO A 27 5.56 -1.91 17.54
CA PRO A 27 5.95 -0.87 18.50
C PRO A 27 7.13 -0.04 17.98
N GLY A 28 7.18 1.22 18.38
CA GLY A 28 8.18 2.23 17.96
C GLY A 28 7.53 3.57 17.60
N THR A 29 8.34 4.51 17.14
CA THR A 29 7.94 5.89 16.85
C THR A 29 7.66 6.18 15.38
N GLY A 30 8.02 5.25 14.48
CA GLY A 30 7.64 5.34 13.07
C GLY A 30 6.17 5.02 12.81
N THR A 31 5.78 5.05 11.54
CA THR A 31 4.42 4.69 11.09
C THR A 31 4.09 3.25 11.46
N GLY A 32 5.09 2.36 11.42
CA GLY A 32 4.98 0.94 11.74
C GLY A 32 4.18 0.15 10.70
N ALA A 33 2.91 0.49 10.49
CA ALA A 33 2.08 -0.12 9.46
C ALA A 33 1.00 0.84 8.95
N ALA A 34 0.63 0.68 7.68
CA ALA A 34 -0.45 1.40 7.02
C ALA A 34 -1.39 0.41 6.31
N VAL A 35 -2.67 0.78 6.19
CA VAL A 35 -3.65 0.09 5.37
C VAL A 35 -4.00 0.99 4.19
N VAL A 36 -3.85 0.44 2.98
CA VAL A 36 -4.24 1.10 1.73
C VAL A 36 -5.49 0.40 1.20
N ALA A 37 -6.51 1.17 0.83
CA ALA A 37 -7.63 0.64 0.07
C ALA A 37 -7.64 1.17 -1.36
N VAL A 38 -7.99 0.28 -2.27
CA VAL A 38 -8.19 0.53 -3.68
C VAL A 38 -9.67 0.33 -3.98
N ALA A 39 -10.32 1.33 -4.56
CA ALA A 39 -11.73 1.25 -4.96
C ALA A 39 -11.85 1.10 -6.48
N ASN A 40 -12.78 0.27 -6.94
CA ASN A 40 -13.20 0.26 -8.34
C ASN A 40 -14.09 1.47 -8.60
N VAL A 41 -13.60 2.41 -9.41
CA VAL A 41 -14.29 3.64 -9.81
C VAL A 41 -14.93 3.54 -11.20
N SER A 42 -14.78 2.41 -11.88
CA SER A 42 -15.42 2.14 -13.16
C SER A 42 -16.89 1.74 -13.00
N LYS A 43 -17.58 1.62 -14.14
CA LYS A 43 -18.97 1.15 -14.21
C LYS A 43 -19.09 -0.38 -14.28
N GLY A 44 -17.98 -1.10 -14.40
CA GLY A 44 -17.97 -2.56 -14.60
C GLY A 44 -17.23 -3.29 -13.50
N THR A 45 -17.55 -4.57 -13.30
CA THR A 45 -16.79 -5.43 -12.39
C THR A 45 -15.43 -5.77 -13.00
N CYS A 46 -14.37 -5.70 -12.19
CA CYS A 46 -13.02 -6.12 -12.56
C CYS A 46 -12.38 -6.98 -11.46
N THR A 47 -11.26 -7.64 -11.77
CA THR A 47 -10.52 -8.47 -10.80
C THR A 47 -9.16 -7.90 -10.47
N LEU A 48 -8.77 -7.99 -9.20
CA LEU A 48 -7.46 -7.64 -8.68
C LEU A 48 -6.82 -8.85 -8.03
N GLN A 49 -5.55 -9.13 -8.31
CA GLN A 49 -4.83 -10.24 -7.72
C GLN A 49 -3.35 -9.90 -7.56
N GLY A 50 -2.78 -10.24 -6.40
CA GLY A 50 -1.36 -10.09 -6.14
C GLY A 50 -1.05 -9.08 -5.03
N PHE A 51 0.23 -8.72 -4.97
CA PHE A 51 0.83 -7.86 -3.95
C PHE A 51 1.14 -6.48 -4.55
N PRO A 52 1.01 -5.39 -3.78
CA PRO A 52 1.45 -4.10 -4.25
C PRO A 52 2.98 -4.02 -4.31
N THR A 53 3.51 -3.19 -5.20
CA THR A 53 4.84 -2.60 -5.00
C THR A 53 4.70 -1.29 -4.23
N VAL A 54 5.76 -0.87 -3.55
CA VAL A 54 5.75 0.34 -2.73
C VAL A 54 7.03 1.12 -2.98
N ALA A 55 6.92 2.43 -3.17
CA ALA A 55 8.04 3.35 -3.23
C ALA A 55 7.74 4.61 -2.39
N GLY A 56 8.73 5.15 -1.70
CA GLY A 56 8.62 6.43 -0.99
C GLY A 56 8.77 7.59 -1.97
N ALA A 57 7.97 8.64 -1.85
CA ALA A 57 8.03 9.79 -2.76
C ALA A 57 7.76 11.13 -2.06
N GLY A 58 8.29 12.20 -2.66
CA GLY A 58 7.91 13.57 -2.31
C GLY A 58 6.55 13.97 -2.90
N ASN A 59 5.93 15.00 -2.34
CA ASN A 59 4.65 15.53 -2.82
C ASN A 59 4.70 15.91 -4.30
N GLY A 60 3.73 15.44 -5.09
CA GLY A 60 3.58 15.78 -6.51
C GLY A 60 4.68 15.25 -7.44
N SER A 61 5.56 14.36 -6.97
CA SER A 61 6.67 13.81 -7.75
C SER A 61 6.66 12.28 -7.78
N PRO A 62 5.60 11.62 -8.29
CA PRO A 62 5.49 10.16 -8.27
C PRO A 62 6.60 9.47 -9.07
N ASP A 63 7.13 10.11 -10.10
CA ASP A 63 8.21 9.57 -10.94
C ASP A 63 9.60 9.69 -10.30
N LYS A 64 9.74 10.50 -9.24
CA LYS A 64 10.97 10.65 -8.45
C LYS A 64 10.82 9.94 -7.10
N ASN A 65 10.57 8.64 -7.18
CA ASN A 65 10.36 7.80 -6.00
C ASN A 65 11.59 6.95 -5.67
N VAL A 66 11.62 6.44 -4.44
CA VAL A 66 12.61 5.50 -3.91
C VAL A 66 11.90 4.16 -3.69
N PRO A 67 12.10 3.15 -4.55
CA PRO A 67 11.50 1.83 -4.36
C PRO A 67 11.88 1.19 -3.03
N LEU A 68 10.90 0.62 -2.33
CA LEU A 68 11.15 -0.18 -1.14
C LEU A 68 11.36 -1.65 -1.54
N ALA A 69 12.27 -2.34 -0.85
CA ALA A 69 12.36 -3.78 -0.93
C ALA A 69 11.15 -4.42 -0.22
N THR A 70 10.29 -5.09 -0.99
CA THR A 70 9.05 -5.67 -0.49
C THR A 70 9.19 -7.16 -0.18
N THR A 71 8.81 -7.56 1.03
CA THR A 71 8.58 -8.96 1.39
C THR A 71 7.08 -9.25 1.36
N HIS A 72 6.68 -10.37 0.75
CA HIS A 72 5.27 -10.74 0.68
C HIS A 72 4.86 -11.55 1.93
N SER A 73 3.70 -11.23 2.49
CA SER A 73 3.10 -11.99 3.58
C SER A 73 1.74 -12.56 3.16
N GLY A 74 1.56 -13.86 3.41
CA GLY A 74 0.37 -14.60 3.00
C GLY A 74 0.37 -14.99 1.51
N SER A 75 -0.80 -15.41 1.03
CA SER A 75 -1.02 -15.84 -0.36
C SER A 75 -1.99 -14.91 -1.09
N ALA A 76 -1.76 -14.69 -2.38
CA ALA A 76 -2.65 -13.90 -3.21
C ALA A 76 -3.86 -14.72 -3.70
N ALA A 77 -5.06 -14.17 -3.51
CA ALA A 77 -6.30 -14.65 -4.11
C ALA A 77 -6.85 -13.61 -5.09
N THR A 78 -7.68 -14.05 -6.05
CA THR A 78 -8.38 -13.13 -6.93
C THR A 78 -9.52 -12.45 -6.17
N VAL A 79 -9.52 -11.11 -6.17
CA VAL A 79 -10.58 -10.27 -5.61
C VAL A 79 -11.43 -9.74 -6.74
N SER A 80 -12.73 -10.04 -6.72
CA SER A 80 -13.72 -9.43 -7.62
C SER A 80 -14.20 -8.11 -7.04
N LEU A 81 -14.05 -7.02 -7.80
CA LEU A 81 -14.46 -5.68 -7.41
C LEU A 81 -15.64 -5.23 -8.26
N ALA A 82 -16.84 -5.25 -7.70
CA ALA A 82 -17.99 -4.55 -8.27
C ALA A 82 -17.76 -3.02 -8.27
N PRO A 83 -18.49 -2.24 -9.07
CA PRO A 83 -18.44 -0.78 -9.01
C PRO A 83 -18.60 -0.26 -7.57
N GLY A 84 -17.69 0.59 -7.11
CA GLY A 84 -17.65 1.13 -5.76
C GLY A 84 -17.08 0.20 -4.68
N ALA A 85 -16.87 -1.09 -4.97
CA ALA A 85 -16.26 -2.02 -4.03
C ALA A 85 -14.77 -1.72 -3.82
N ARG A 86 -14.25 -2.16 -2.68
CA ARG A 86 -12.86 -1.93 -2.26
C ARG A 86 -12.10 -3.24 -2.07
N ALA A 87 -10.80 -3.18 -2.33
CA ALA A 87 -9.83 -4.16 -1.87
C ALA A 87 -8.79 -3.46 -0.99
N TRP A 88 -8.22 -4.19 -0.04
CA TRP A 88 -7.29 -3.65 0.94
C TRP A 88 -5.98 -4.42 0.93
N THR A 89 -4.89 -3.73 1.22
CA THR A 89 -3.57 -4.31 1.52
C THR A 89 -3.01 -3.65 2.78
N LYS A 90 -2.24 -4.40 3.56
CA LYS A 90 -1.49 -3.90 4.71
C LYS A 90 -0.01 -3.80 4.33
N LEU A 91 0.56 -2.63 4.57
CA LEU A 91 1.98 -2.34 4.45
C LEU A 91 2.55 -2.28 5.87
N THR A 92 3.57 -3.07 6.17
CA THR A 92 4.28 -3.04 7.46
C THR A 92 5.71 -2.65 7.20
N PHE A 93 6.14 -1.52 7.75
CA PHE A 93 7.47 -0.98 7.54
C PHE A 93 8.42 -1.48 8.63
N VAL A 94 9.72 -1.52 8.35
CA VAL A 94 10.70 -1.67 9.43
C VAL A 94 10.59 -0.42 10.29
N ASN A 95 10.13 -0.57 11.53
CA ASN A 95 9.69 0.56 12.32
C ASN A 95 10.88 1.31 12.92
N VAL A 96 10.81 2.65 12.88
CA VAL A 96 11.74 3.53 13.58
C VAL A 96 11.56 3.34 15.10
N GLN A 97 12.67 3.22 15.82
CA GLN A 97 12.71 3.00 17.27
C GLN A 97 13.20 4.25 18.02
N GLY A 98 12.99 4.29 19.34
CA GLY A 98 13.50 5.38 20.20
C GLY A 98 12.66 6.67 20.16
N GLU A 99 13.11 7.72 20.85
CA GLU A 99 12.43 9.03 20.96
C GLU A 99 12.92 10.04 19.90
N ALA A 100 12.17 11.14 19.71
CA ALA A 100 12.48 12.26 18.80
C ALA A 100 12.76 11.83 17.34
N ASP A 101 14.00 11.97 16.88
CA ASP A 101 14.42 11.65 15.51
C ASP A 101 14.47 10.14 15.23
N GLY A 102 14.43 9.34 16.30
CA GLY A 102 14.44 7.89 16.24
C GLY A 102 15.71 7.30 15.61
N TYR A 103 15.77 5.97 15.56
CA TYR A 103 16.88 5.24 14.96
C TYR A 103 16.41 3.93 14.32
N CYS A 104 17.21 3.43 13.39
CA CYS A 104 17.06 2.08 12.86
C CYS A 104 17.97 1.12 13.61
N VAL A 105 17.42 -0.03 14.02
CA VAL A 105 18.20 -1.09 14.70
C VAL A 105 19.39 -1.57 13.86
N SER A 106 19.27 -1.46 12.54
CA SER A 106 20.33 -1.73 11.56
C SER A 106 21.51 -0.74 11.59
N GLY A 107 21.36 0.41 12.25
CA GLY A 107 22.29 1.55 12.18
C GLY A 107 22.07 2.48 10.98
N ALA A 108 21.09 2.20 10.11
CA ALA A 108 20.73 3.10 9.01
C ALA A 108 20.07 4.38 9.52
N THR A 109 20.17 5.46 8.74
CA THR A 109 19.39 6.68 8.98
C THR A 109 17.91 6.43 8.68
N PRO A 110 16.97 6.75 9.58
CA PRO A 110 15.54 6.69 9.29
C PRO A 110 15.17 7.51 8.05
N ALA A 111 14.28 6.96 7.23
CA ALA A 111 13.70 7.67 6.09
C ALA A 111 12.29 8.17 6.43
N SER A 112 11.95 9.34 5.92
CA SER A 112 10.63 9.93 6.05
C SER A 112 10.11 10.34 4.67
N PHE A 113 8.93 9.85 4.31
CA PHE A 113 8.27 10.18 3.06
C PHE A 113 6.89 10.80 3.33
N PRO A 114 6.56 11.95 2.73
CA PRO A 114 5.22 12.51 2.85
C PRO A 114 4.17 11.68 2.08
N THR A 115 4.61 10.90 1.08
CA THR A 115 3.72 10.06 0.27
C THR A 115 4.39 8.73 -0.09
N LEU A 116 3.56 7.76 -0.48
CA LEU A 116 3.99 6.55 -1.15
C LEU A 116 3.45 6.50 -2.57
N VAL A 117 4.17 5.84 -3.46
CA VAL A 117 3.69 5.36 -4.74
C VAL A 117 3.41 3.87 -4.58
N VAL A 118 2.14 3.49 -4.72
CA VAL A 118 1.66 2.12 -4.62
C VAL A 118 1.43 1.59 -6.03
N GLY A 119 2.19 0.57 -6.43
CA GLY A 119 1.95 -0.16 -7.67
C GLY A 119 0.85 -1.18 -7.46
N ILE A 120 -0.29 -0.97 -8.11
CA ILE A 120 -1.43 -1.90 -8.10
C ILE A 120 -1.23 -2.91 -9.23
N PRO A 121 -1.21 -4.24 -8.96
CA PRO A 121 -1.03 -5.26 -9.99
C PRO A 121 -2.00 -5.09 -11.16
N GLY A 122 -1.47 -4.94 -12.37
CA GLY A 122 -2.26 -4.74 -13.59
C GLY A 122 -2.88 -3.35 -13.76
N ALA A 123 -2.86 -2.50 -12.71
CA ALA A 123 -3.52 -1.19 -12.70
C ALA A 123 -2.58 0.00 -12.46
N GLY A 124 -1.27 -0.20 -12.58
CA GLY A 124 -0.28 0.88 -12.59
C GLY A 124 0.03 1.46 -11.20
N ALA A 125 0.73 2.60 -11.19
CA ALA A 125 1.24 3.24 -9.99
C ALA A 125 0.35 4.41 -9.54
N HIS A 126 0.08 4.49 -8.24
CA HIS A 126 -0.81 5.49 -7.64
C HIS A 126 -0.14 6.12 -6.42
N GLN A 127 -0.03 7.45 -6.41
CA GLN A 127 0.53 8.16 -5.27
C GLN A 127 -0.54 8.39 -4.19
N THR A 128 -0.16 8.25 -2.93
CA THR A 128 -1.05 8.39 -1.78
C THR A 128 -0.30 8.92 -0.55
N ALA A 129 -1.01 9.64 0.31
CA ALA A 129 -0.53 10.16 1.59
C ALA A 129 -1.29 9.48 2.73
N LEU A 130 -0.76 9.52 3.95
CA LEU A 130 -1.56 9.22 5.12
C LEU A 130 -2.62 10.32 5.32
N ASP A 131 -3.74 9.96 5.93
CA ASP A 131 -4.72 10.95 6.39
C ASP A 131 -4.11 11.96 7.38
N ASP A 132 -3.10 11.53 8.15
CA ASP A 132 -2.28 12.37 9.03
C ASP A 132 -0.86 11.81 9.17
N GLY A 133 0.11 12.72 9.29
CA GLY A 133 1.53 12.41 9.45
C GLY A 133 2.27 12.00 8.17
N VAL A 134 3.41 11.34 8.35
CA VAL A 134 4.33 10.91 7.28
C VAL A 134 4.66 9.43 7.41
N PHE A 135 5.17 8.83 6.34
CA PHE A 135 5.71 7.46 6.33
C PHE A 135 7.14 7.47 6.83
N ALA A 136 7.32 7.22 8.13
CA ALA A 136 8.62 7.06 8.76
C ALA A 136 8.98 5.57 8.87
N LEU A 137 10.12 5.19 8.29
CA LEU A 137 10.55 3.80 8.18
C LEU A 137 12.07 3.65 8.15
N CYS A 138 12.51 2.42 8.39
CA CYS A 138 13.89 2.00 8.32
C CYS A 138 14.17 1.11 7.10
N ASP A 139 15.44 1.10 6.70
CA ASP A 139 16.02 0.17 5.73
C ASP A 139 15.38 0.15 4.33
N ASN A 140 14.51 1.11 4.00
CA ASN A 140 13.71 1.11 2.77
C ASN A 140 13.03 -0.24 2.51
N LYS A 141 12.49 -0.86 3.57
CA LYS A 141 11.86 -2.18 3.51
C LYS A 141 10.41 -2.12 3.97
N ALA A 142 9.57 -2.91 3.31
CA ALA A 142 8.19 -3.13 3.71
C ALA A 142 7.82 -4.61 3.56
N THR A 143 7.01 -5.11 4.49
CA THR A 143 6.24 -6.33 4.30
C THR A 143 4.86 -5.96 3.81
N VAL A 144 4.38 -6.59 2.74
CA VAL A 144 3.09 -6.29 2.11
C VAL A 144 2.21 -7.53 2.05
N THR A 145 0.92 -7.37 2.34
CA THR A 145 -0.05 -8.43 2.09
C THR A 145 -0.61 -8.33 0.67
N ALA A 146 -1.12 -9.43 0.15
CA ALA A 146 -1.91 -9.38 -1.09
C ALA A 146 -3.17 -8.54 -0.87
N TYR A 147 -3.74 -8.03 -1.96
CA TYR A 147 -5.05 -7.39 -1.92
C TYR A 147 -6.14 -8.39 -1.50
N SER A 148 -7.02 -7.97 -0.60
CA SER A 148 -8.13 -8.76 -0.08
C SER A 148 -9.43 -7.95 -0.11
N ALA A 149 -10.57 -8.64 -0.25
CA ALA A 149 -11.90 -8.03 -0.04
C ALA A 149 -12.22 -7.80 1.44
N THR A 150 -11.36 -8.26 2.36
CA THR A 150 -11.53 -8.05 3.79
C THR A 150 -10.56 -6.97 4.26
N LYS A 151 -11.10 -5.96 4.94
CA LYS A 151 -10.30 -4.89 5.56
C LYS A 151 -9.38 -5.49 6.64
N PRO A 152 -8.06 -5.34 6.54
CA PRO A 152 -7.14 -5.81 7.57
C PRO A 152 -7.22 -4.91 8.82
N SER A 153 -6.97 -5.52 9.98
CA SER A 153 -6.81 -4.87 11.28
C SER A 153 -5.51 -4.08 11.41
#